data_AF-A0A1H6FN41-F1
#
_entry.id   AF-A0A1H6FN41-F1
#
_cell.length_a   1.000
_cell.length_b   1.000
_cell.length_c   1.000
_cell.angle_alpha   90.00
_cell.angle_beta   90.00
_cell.angle_gamma   90.00
#
_symmetry.space_group_name_H-M   'P 1'
#
loop_
_entity.id
_entity.type
_entity.pdbx_description
1 polymer ?
#
loop_
_entity_poly.entity_id
_entity_poly.type
_entity_poly.pdbx_seq_one_letter_code
_entity_poly.pdbx_strand_id
1 'polypeptide(L)'
;MRRREWAAWAAFALAVWIPTMFAWPWWAGGLHSDVPTLRRYGLALASGSLPYRDFPFEYPPLGALALALPALGGSGSFRTLFGLQQLAALAVTAWALTRVVASHTRGVTAAFTIAGLPLLLGTVAWVHFDLVAVACTALAAERLLAGRWRACGLLLGAGALVKLFPLAALAPACAYLWARTGRRAAIELASCAALVVLGGAGVAALLSPPGALHVLLYHLERPLEIESVWALALAIGSLLGGDARVVFSHASVGIQGSGAGLLAGASSTITLLAVAATAAAAASAGRRGRNRDSAIFVLAAPLALVAFGKVLSPQFLVWGWPLIALCWARGRYALALIGAAAQLLTLVEFPHHFARLAALDPLVILLTLLRDLTLVAFFSGLLYARRERLAATVPSLRALAR
;
A
#
# COMPACT_ATOMS: atom_id res chain seq x y z
N MET A 1 -24.04 5.77 -0.43
CA MET A 1 -24.64 4.78 0.48
C MET A 1 -25.65 5.45 1.39
N ARG A 2 -26.80 4.83 1.62
CA ARG A 2 -27.87 5.27 2.53
C ARG A 2 -27.52 4.93 3.97
N ARG A 3 -28.16 5.58 4.96
CA ARG A 3 -27.90 5.36 6.40
C ARG A 3 -28.00 3.88 6.79
N ARG A 4 -29.01 3.15 6.29
CA ARG A 4 -29.18 1.71 6.53
C ARG A 4 -28.04 0.86 5.95
N GLU A 5 -27.53 1.24 4.77
CA GLU A 5 -26.41 0.55 4.13
C GLU A 5 -25.11 0.78 4.92
N TRP A 6 -24.89 1.98 5.47
CA TRP A 6 -23.75 2.25 6.35
C TRP A 6 -23.84 1.52 7.69
N ALA A 7 -25.04 1.39 8.27
CA ALA A 7 -25.23 0.59 9.48
C ALA A 7 -24.94 -0.90 9.23
N ALA A 8 -25.44 -1.45 8.10
CA ALA A 8 -25.13 -2.82 7.69
C ALA A 8 -23.64 -3.02 7.40
N TRP A 9 -23.00 -2.05 6.74
CA TRP A 9 -21.56 -2.06 6.50
C TRP A 9 -20.77 -2.05 7.79
N ALA A 10 -21.13 -1.21 8.76
CA ALA A 10 -20.45 -1.12 10.05
C ALA A 10 -20.58 -2.44 10.84
N ALA A 11 -21.77 -3.03 10.87
CA ALA A 11 -22.00 -4.33 11.49
C ALA A 11 -21.13 -5.43 10.83
N PHE A 12 -21.09 -5.46 9.50
CA PHE A 12 -20.25 -6.40 8.76
C PHE A 12 -18.76 -6.17 9.00
N ALA A 13 -18.30 -4.92 8.93
CA ALA A 13 -16.91 -4.56 9.17
C ALA A 13 -16.48 -4.95 10.59
N LEU A 14 -17.30 -4.72 11.62
CA LEU A 14 -17.03 -5.16 12.99
C LEU A 14 -16.99 -6.68 13.11
N ALA A 15 -17.94 -7.39 12.48
CA ALA A 15 -17.97 -8.85 12.48
C ALA A 15 -16.75 -9.48 11.81
N VAL A 16 -16.14 -8.79 10.84
CA VAL A 16 -14.86 -9.18 10.21
C VAL A 16 -13.66 -8.77 11.06
N TRP A 17 -13.67 -7.54 11.59
CA TRP A 17 -12.53 -6.92 12.25
C TRP A 17 -12.22 -7.54 13.62
N ILE A 18 -13.24 -7.88 14.41
CA ILE A 18 -13.04 -8.44 15.74
C ILE A 18 -12.32 -9.80 15.68
N PRO A 19 -12.72 -10.78 14.83
CA PRO A 19 -11.98 -12.01 14.66
C PRO A 19 -10.51 -11.83 14.27
N THR A 20 -10.17 -10.88 13.39
CA THR A 20 -8.77 -10.65 13.00
C THR A 20 -7.92 -10.07 14.14
N MET A 21 -8.56 -9.49 15.15
CA MET A 21 -7.87 -9.04 16.36
C MET A 21 -7.69 -10.13 17.40
N PHE A 22 -8.59 -11.12 17.50
CA PHE A 22 -8.66 -11.99 18.69
C PHE A 22 -8.73 -13.49 18.41
N ALA A 23 -9.05 -13.93 17.19
CA ALA A 23 -9.33 -15.34 16.89
C ALA A 23 -8.28 -15.98 15.99
N TRP A 24 -7.91 -17.21 16.31
CA TRP A 24 -7.15 -18.09 15.41
C TRP A 24 -8.01 -18.49 14.19
N PRO A 25 -7.46 -18.64 12.97
CA PRO A 25 -6.05 -18.50 12.58
C PRO A 25 -5.59 -17.07 12.25
N TRP A 26 -6.50 -16.10 12.30
CA TRP A 26 -6.19 -14.71 11.91
C TRP A 26 -5.28 -13.99 12.90
N TRP A 27 -5.39 -14.30 14.19
CA TRP A 27 -4.53 -13.79 15.24
C TRP A 27 -3.62 -14.90 15.79
N ALA A 28 -2.31 -14.69 15.70
CA ALA A 28 -1.30 -15.67 16.12
C ALA A 28 -0.56 -15.33 17.42
N GLY A 29 -0.99 -14.31 18.17
CA GLY A 29 -0.50 -13.98 19.52
C GLY A 29 1.03 -13.94 19.71
N GLY A 30 1.63 -12.75 19.78
CA GLY A 30 3.02 -12.59 20.25
C GLY A 30 4.13 -13.02 19.29
N LEU A 31 3.84 -13.84 18.27
CA LEU A 31 4.78 -14.15 17.19
C LEU A 31 4.70 -13.06 16.11
N HIS A 32 5.77 -12.26 15.96
CA HIS A 32 5.96 -11.26 14.92
C HIS A 32 4.89 -10.14 14.85
N SER A 33 4.41 -9.66 16.00
CA SER A 33 3.57 -8.45 16.05
C SER A 33 4.41 -7.22 16.39
N ASP A 34 4.34 -6.19 15.56
CA ASP A 34 5.02 -4.91 15.80
C ASP A 34 4.28 -4.02 16.81
N VAL A 35 3.06 -4.40 17.23
CA VAL A 35 2.23 -3.64 18.17
C VAL A 35 2.98 -3.26 19.46
N PRO A 36 3.80 -4.11 20.11
CA PRO A 36 4.58 -3.71 21.27
C PRO A 36 5.60 -2.61 20.96
N THR A 37 6.26 -2.65 19.80
CA THR A 37 7.20 -1.61 19.35
C THR A 37 6.47 -0.30 19.03
N LEU A 38 5.38 -0.38 18.26
CA LEU A 38 4.53 0.78 17.95
C LEU A 38 3.93 1.41 19.21
N ARG A 39 3.57 0.60 20.21
CA ARG A 39 3.11 1.06 21.52
C ARG A 39 4.21 1.81 22.25
N ARG A 40 5.46 1.31 22.25
CA ARG A 40 6.60 2.01 22.88
C ARG A 40 6.81 3.38 22.26
N TYR A 41 6.80 3.47 20.93
CA TYR A 41 6.88 4.76 20.23
C TYR A 41 5.71 5.68 20.58
N GLY A 42 4.48 5.18 20.53
CA GLY A 42 3.29 5.95 20.87
C GLY A 42 3.34 6.51 22.29
N LEU A 43 3.75 5.69 23.28
CA LEU A 43 3.87 6.13 24.67
C LEU A 43 4.96 7.18 24.87
N ALA A 44 6.12 7.02 24.22
CA ALA A 44 7.19 8.03 24.26
C ALA A 44 6.72 9.38 23.70
N LEU A 45 6.02 9.34 22.56
CA LEU A 45 5.43 10.53 21.94
C LEU A 45 4.36 11.17 22.84
N ALA A 46 3.49 10.37 23.45
CA ALA A 46 2.46 10.84 24.37
C ALA A 46 3.05 11.46 25.66
N SER A 47 4.23 11.00 26.09
CA SER A 47 4.98 11.60 27.20
C SER A 47 5.81 12.85 26.82
N GLY A 48 5.74 13.29 25.57
CA GLY A 48 6.41 14.51 25.10
C GLY A 48 7.82 14.30 24.54
N SER A 49 8.29 13.06 24.39
CA SER A 49 9.55 12.77 23.70
C SER A 49 9.42 13.08 22.21
N LEU A 50 10.43 13.75 21.65
CA LEU A 50 10.46 14.09 20.23
C LEU A 50 11.08 12.96 19.39
N PRO A 51 10.41 12.51 18.31
CA PRO A 51 10.98 11.52 17.41
C PRO A 51 12.24 12.10 16.76
N TYR A 52 13.17 11.23 16.37
CA TYR A 52 14.45 11.57 15.73
C TYR A 52 15.47 12.28 16.64
N ARG A 53 15.06 12.87 17.76
CA ARG A 53 15.93 13.54 18.74
C ARG A 53 16.11 12.69 19.99
N ASP A 54 15.00 12.31 20.61
CA ASP A 54 15.00 11.67 21.93
C ASP A 54 14.98 10.14 21.81
N PHE A 55 14.53 9.60 20.67
CA PHE A 55 14.60 8.18 20.35
C PHE A 55 14.65 7.94 18.82
N PRO A 56 15.22 6.80 18.37
CA PRO A 56 15.21 6.42 16.97
C PRO A 56 13.78 6.25 16.45
N PHE A 57 13.49 6.84 15.29
CA PHE A 57 12.18 6.77 14.67
C PHE A 57 12.32 6.62 13.16
N GLU A 58 11.89 5.48 12.62
CA GLU A 58 12.10 5.10 11.21
C GLU A 58 11.01 5.58 10.24
N TYR A 59 9.92 6.15 10.79
CA TYR A 59 8.76 6.59 10.01
C TYR A 59 8.83 8.08 9.69
N PRO A 60 8.11 8.56 8.65
CA PRO A 60 8.00 9.98 8.39
C PRO A 60 7.18 10.73 9.48
N PRO A 61 7.26 12.08 9.55
CA PRO A 61 6.84 12.85 10.73
C PRO A 61 5.37 12.70 11.17
N LEU A 62 4.40 12.61 10.26
CA LEU A 62 3.00 12.37 10.64
C LEU A 62 2.73 10.93 11.07
N GLY A 63 3.65 10.00 10.80
CA GLY A 63 3.65 8.66 11.39
C GLY A 63 3.72 8.72 12.93
N ALA A 64 4.39 9.73 13.49
CA ALA A 64 4.41 9.96 14.93
C ALA A 64 3.01 10.26 15.47
N LEU A 65 2.23 11.11 14.78
CA LEU A 65 0.85 11.39 15.19
C LEU A 65 -0.04 10.15 15.14
N ALA A 66 0.12 9.32 14.11
CA ALA A 66 -0.63 8.06 13.99
C ALA A 66 -0.35 7.06 15.13
N LEU A 67 0.79 7.21 15.82
CA LEU A 67 1.17 6.39 16.97
C LEU A 67 0.85 7.05 18.32
N ALA A 68 0.97 8.38 18.40
CA ALA A 68 0.70 9.15 19.61
C ALA A 68 -0.79 9.13 19.99
N LEU A 69 -1.69 9.29 19.01
CA LEU A 69 -3.15 9.34 19.24
C LEU A 69 -3.69 8.13 20.03
N PRO A 70 -3.45 6.87 19.63
CA PRO A 70 -3.92 5.72 20.39
C PRO A 70 -3.19 5.55 21.73
N ALA A 71 -2.00 6.12 21.90
CA ALA A 71 -1.24 6.07 23.15
C ALA A 71 -1.75 7.04 24.21
N LEU A 72 -2.57 8.04 23.85
CA LEU A 72 -3.23 8.93 24.82
C LEU A 72 -4.15 8.18 25.79
N GLY A 73 -4.66 6.99 25.40
CA GLY A 73 -5.42 6.13 26.31
C GLY A 73 -4.55 5.32 27.29
N GLY A 74 -3.23 5.37 27.16
CA GLY A 74 -2.28 4.60 27.95
C GLY A 74 -2.00 3.20 27.40
N SER A 75 -1.04 2.51 28.03
CA SER A 75 -0.49 1.24 27.56
C SER A 75 -1.53 0.11 27.46
N GLY A 76 -2.49 0.07 28.40
CA GLY A 76 -3.52 -0.97 28.49
C GLY A 76 -4.56 -0.90 27.37
N SER A 77 -4.92 0.30 26.90
CA SER A 77 -5.92 0.49 25.84
C SER A 77 -5.30 0.68 24.46
N PHE A 78 -3.98 0.87 24.35
CA PHE A 78 -3.30 1.17 23.08
C PHE A 78 -3.72 0.23 21.95
N ARG A 79 -3.70 -1.09 22.18
CA ARG A 79 -4.06 -2.08 21.14
C ARG A 79 -5.47 -1.87 20.60
N THR A 80 -6.43 -1.65 21.49
CA THR A 80 -7.84 -1.44 21.12
C THR A 80 -8.00 -0.12 20.37
N LEU A 81 -7.43 0.97 20.89
CA LEU A 81 -7.51 2.29 20.24
C LEU A 81 -6.79 2.31 18.90
N PHE A 82 -5.65 1.63 18.79
CA PHE A 82 -4.91 1.45 17.54
C PHE A 82 -5.75 0.66 16.53
N GLY A 83 -6.34 -0.48 16.94
CA GLY A 83 -7.26 -1.23 16.09
C GLY A 83 -8.47 -0.40 15.63
N LEU A 84 -9.06 0.41 16.51
CA LEU A 84 -10.16 1.31 16.16
C LEU A 84 -9.74 2.42 15.19
N GLN A 85 -8.54 2.98 15.34
CA GLN A 85 -7.98 3.93 14.38
C GLN A 85 -7.86 3.29 12.98
N GLN A 86 -7.35 2.06 12.92
CA GLN A 86 -7.20 1.33 11.66
C GLN A 86 -8.56 0.99 11.03
N LEU A 87 -9.57 0.62 11.84
CA LEU A 87 -10.95 0.43 11.37
C LEU A 87 -11.58 1.73 10.87
N ALA A 88 -11.31 2.86 11.53
CA ALA A 88 -11.76 4.18 11.07
C ALA A 88 -11.12 4.54 9.72
N ALA A 89 -9.83 4.27 9.53
CA ALA A 89 -9.16 4.46 8.25
C ALA A 89 -9.73 3.54 7.15
N LEU A 90 -10.11 2.31 7.49
CA LEU A 90 -10.84 1.41 6.59
C LEU A 90 -12.19 1.98 6.18
N ALA A 91 -12.95 2.56 7.11
CA ALA A 91 -14.24 3.21 6.85
C ALA A 91 -14.10 4.43 5.93
N VAL A 92 -13.07 5.27 6.15
CA VAL A 92 -12.74 6.40 5.27
C VAL A 92 -12.38 5.91 3.86
N THR A 93 -11.62 4.82 3.77
CA THR A 93 -11.27 4.20 2.48
C THR A 93 -12.53 3.69 1.78
N ALA A 94 -13.41 2.95 2.47
CA ALA A 94 -14.69 2.48 1.93
C ALA A 94 -15.56 3.64 1.43
N TRP A 95 -15.64 4.72 2.20
CA TRP A 95 -16.35 5.93 1.79
C TRP A 95 -15.75 6.52 0.51
N ALA A 96 -14.44 6.70 0.44
CA ALA A 96 -13.77 7.22 -0.74
C ALA A 96 -14.05 6.35 -1.98
N LEU A 97 -14.01 5.01 -1.84
CA LEU A 97 -14.32 4.09 -2.94
C LEU A 97 -15.76 4.22 -3.44
N THR A 98 -16.73 4.43 -2.55
CA THR A 98 -18.14 4.65 -2.96
C THR A 98 -18.33 5.91 -3.81
N ARG A 99 -17.42 6.87 -3.68
CA ARG A 99 -17.39 8.14 -4.41
C ARG A 99 -16.60 8.05 -5.71
N VAL A 100 -15.55 7.21 -5.73
CA VAL A 100 -14.77 6.88 -6.93
C VAL A 100 -15.60 6.07 -7.94
N VAL A 101 -16.54 5.26 -7.45
CA VAL A 101 -17.44 4.47 -8.29
C VAL A 101 -18.76 5.21 -8.49
N ALA A 102 -19.10 5.54 -9.74
CA ALA A 102 -20.27 6.37 -10.03
C ALA A 102 -21.64 5.67 -9.83
N SER A 103 -21.68 4.35 -9.83
CA SER A 103 -22.90 3.58 -9.62
C SER A 103 -23.08 3.34 -8.12
N HIS A 104 -24.27 3.64 -7.60
CA HIS A 104 -24.60 3.41 -6.18
C HIS A 104 -24.40 1.94 -5.78
N THR A 105 -24.92 1.00 -6.56
CA THR A 105 -24.80 -0.44 -6.29
C THR A 105 -23.34 -0.88 -6.29
N ARG A 106 -22.56 -0.47 -7.28
CA ARG A 106 -21.12 -0.79 -7.32
C ARG A 106 -20.33 -0.09 -6.21
N GLY A 107 -20.76 1.10 -5.77
CA GLY A 107 -20.18 1.78 -4.60
C GLY A 107 -20.42 1.00 -3.31
N VAL A 108 -21.64 0.51 -3.09
CA VAL A 108 -21.97 -0.41 -1.98
C VAL A 108 -21.10 -1.67 -2.08
N THR A 109 -21.01 -2.28 -3.26
CA THR A 109 -20.14 -3.45 -3.49
C THR A 109 -18.69 -3.17 -3.09
N ALA A 110 -18.10 -2.06 -3.55
CA ALA A 110 -16.72 -1.71 -3.20
C ALA A 110 -16.52 -1.56 -1.68
N ALA A 111 -17.47 -0.92 -0.99
CA ALA A 111 -17.43 -0.76 0.46
C ALA A 111 -17.48 -2.12 1.19
N PHE A 112 -18.41 -3.00 0.83
CA PHE A 112 -18.50 -4.32 1.46
C PHE A 112 -17.30 -5.21 1.11
N THR A 113 -16.80 -5.15 -0.14
CA THR A 113 -15.60 -5.90 -0.53
C THR A 113 -14.40 -5.51 0.33
N ILE A 114 -14.11 -4.22 0.47
CA ILE A 114 -12.95 -3.80 1.28
C ILE A 114 -13.10 -4.15 2.76
N ALA A 115 -14.32 -4.12 3.31
CA ALA A 115 -14.57 -4.53 4.68
C ALA A 115 -14.34 -6.04 4.93
N GLY A 116 -14.41 -6.88 3.88
CA GLY A 116 -14.15 -8.31 3.98
C GLY A 116 -12.67 -8.71 3.82
N LEU A 117 -11.85 -7.85 3.21
CA LEU A 117 -10.42 -8.14 2.96
C LEU A 117 -9.56 -8.44 4.19
N PRO A 118 -9.84 -7.89 5.40
CA PRO A 118 -9.10 -8.30 6.60
C PRO A 118 -9.12 -9.82 6.84
N LEU A 119 -10.18 -10.55 6.44
CA LEU A 119 -10.21 -12.02 6.57
C LEU A 119 -9.17 -12.73 5.71
N LEU A 120 -8.72 -12.10 4.62
CA LEU A 120 -7.74 -12.69 3.71
C LEU A 120 -6.29 -12.45 4.15
N LEU A 121 -6.06 -11.49 5.07
CA LEU A 121 -4.73 -11.09 5.52
C LEU A 121 -4.53 -11.29 7.03
N GLY A 122 -5.61 -11.50 7.79
CA GLY A 122 -5.59 -11.74 9.23
C GLY A 122 -5.06 -10.55 10.03
N THR A 123 -4.24 -10.82 11.05
CA THR A 123 -3.69 -9.84 11.99
C THR A 123 -2.93 -8.69 11.31
N VAL A 124 -2.25 -9.00 10.20
CA VAL A 124 -1.48 -8.05 9.39
C VAL A 124 -2.34 -6.86 8.91
N ALA A 125 -3.67 -7.04 8.82
CA ALA A 125 -4.63 -6.00 8.52
C ALA A 125 -4.52 -4.74 9.41
N TRP A 126 -4.11 -4.90 10.68
CA TRP A 126 -4.23 -3.84 11.68
C TRP A 126 -3.04 -3.67 12.61
N VAL A 127 -2.06 -4.59 12.60
CA VAL A 127 -0.87 -4.50 13.47
C VAL A 127 0.13 -3.42 13.04
N HIS A 128 -0.10 -2.77 11.90
CA HIS A 128 0.58 -1.55 11.45
C HIS A 128 -0.41 -0.44 11.11
N PHE A 129 0.07 0.80 11.04
CA PHE A 129 -0.75 1.98 10.77
C PHE A 129 -0.92 2.30 9.27
N ASP A 130 -0.55 1.38 8.37
CA ASP A 130 -0.60 1.53 6.92
C ASP A 130 -1.98 1.97 6.39
N LEU A 131 -3.07 1.49 6.99
CA LEU A 131 -4.42 1.86 6.56
C LEU A 131 -4.69 3.37 6.64
N VAL A 132 -4.01 4.11 7.53
CA VAL A 132 -4.11 5.58 7.58
C VAL A 132 -3.60 6.19 6.28
N ALA A 133 -2.43 5.75 5.79
CA ALA A 133 -1.88 6.21 4.51
C ALA A 133 -2.69 5.70 3.30
N VAL A 134 -3.28 4.50 3.39
CA VAL A 134 -4.21 3.97 2.38
C VAL A 134 -5.45 4.84 2.28
N ALA A 135 -6.02 5.26 3.43
CA ALA A 135 -7.16 6.17 3.46
C ALA A 135 -6.83 7.52 2.82
N CYS A 136 -5.64 8.08 3.09
CA CYS A 136 -5.16 9.29 2.42
C CYS A 136 -5.07 9.10 0.90
N THR A 137 -4.54 7.97 0.42
CA THR A 137 -4.39 7.70 -1.02
C THR A 137 -5.74 7.48 -1.70
N ALA A 138 -6.66 6.78 -1.06
CA ALA A 138 -8.03 6.58 -1.56
C ALA A 138 -8.82 7.89 -1.61
N LEU A 139 -8.73 8.72 -0.57
CA LEU A 139 -9.30 10.06 -0.57
C LEU A 139 -8.66 10.95 -1.64
N ALA A 140 -7.34 10.86 -1.85
CA ALA A 140 -6.66 11.61 -2.89
C ALA A 140 -7.18 11.22 -4.29
N ALA A 141 -7.36 9.92 -4.55
CA ALA A 141 -7.96 9.43 -5.79
C ALA A 141 -9.40 9.95 -5.96
N GLU A 142 -10.19 9.97 -4.90
CA GLU A 142 -11.53 10.59 -4.92
C GLU A 142 -11.45 12.09 -5.26
N ARG A 143 -10.60 12.85 -4.56
CA ARG A 143 -10.46 14.31 -4.76
C ARG A 143 -9.98 14.63 -6.17
N LEU A 144 -9.10 13.79 -6.73
CA LEU A 144 -8.68 13.87 -8.13
C LEU A 144 -9.88 13.74 -9.06
N LEU A 145 -10.75 12.75 -8.86
CA LEU A 145 -11.95 12.56 -9.69
C LEU A 145 -12.99 13.67 -9.48
N ALA A 146 -13.05 14.25 -8.29
CA ALA A 146 -13.97 15.32 -7.92
C ALA A 146 -13.54 16.71 -8.42
N GLY A 147 -12.44 16.82 -9.18
CA GLY A 147 -11.96 18.13 -9.66
C GLY A 147 -11.14 18.93 -8.65
N ARG A 148 -10.82 18.35 -7.49
CA ARG A 148 -10.19 19.03 -6.34
C ARG A 148 -8.71 18.67 -6.24
N TRP A 149 -7.94 19.01 -7.27
CA TRP A 149 -6.54 18.55 -7.44
C TRP A 149 -5.57 19.05 -6.37
N ARG A 150 -5.79 20.26 -5.83
CA ARG A 150 -5.01 20.77 -4.68
C ARG A 150 -5.19 19.88 -3.46
N ALA A 151 -6.44 19.51 -3.15
CA ALA A 151 -6.75 18.59 -2.07
C ALA A 151 -6.17 17.19 -2.33
N CYS A 152 -6.14 16.72 -3.58
CA CYS A 152 -5.44 15.50 -3.96
C CYS A 152 -3.94 15.58 -3.59
N GLY A 153 -3.25 16.65 -3.98
CA GLY A 153 -1.84 16.88 -3.64
C GLY A 153 -1.59 16.92 -2.13
N LEU A 154 -2.41 17.69 -1.39
CA LEU A 154 -2.33 17.77 0.08
C LEU A 154 -2.49 16.40 0.74
N LEU A 155 -3.45 15.58 0.30
CA LEU A 155 -3.70 14.24 0.84
C LEU A 155 -2.59 13.24 0.50
N LEU A 156 -2.02 13.30 -0.70
CA LEU A 156 -0.86 12.47 -1.06
C LEU A 156 0.37 12.87 -0.24
N GLY A 157 0.60 14.17 -0.03
CA GLY A 157 1.68 14.66 0.83
C GLY A 157 1.48 14.28 2.30
N ALA A 158 0.26 14.42 2.83
CA ALA A 158 -0.05 14.02 4.20
C ALA A 158 0.09 12.50 4.39
N GLY A 159 -0.42 11.71 3.44
CA GLY A 159 -0.23 10.26 3.41
C GLY A 159 1.25 9.87 3.35
N ALA A 160 2.06 10.56 2.53
CA ALA A 160 3.50 10.38 2.44
C ALA A 160 4.23 10.65 3.77
N LEU A 161 3.79 11.66 4.51
CA LEU A 161 4.31 11.95 5.84
C LEU A 161 3.80 10.97 6.92
N VAL A 162 2.76 10.17 6.64
CA VAL A 162 2.42 9.01 7.49
C VAL A 162 3.30 7.83 7.10
N LYS A 163 3.37 7.49 5.81
CA LYS A 163 4.20 6.43 5.25
C LYS A 163 4.53 6.78 3.81
N LEU A 164 5.74 6.53 3.31
CA LEU A 164 6.23 7.13 2.05
C LEU A 164 5.47 6.71 0.78
N PHE A 165 4.80 5.56 0.75
CA PHE A 165 4.25 4.97 -0.48
C PHE A 165 3.24 5.83 -1.28
N PRO A 166 2.40 6.71 -0.67
CA PRO A 166 1.50 7.57 -1.42
C PRO A 166 2.22 8.54 -2.36
N LEU A 167 3.53 8.80 -2.17
CA LEU A 167 4.32 9.58 -3.11
C LEU A 167 4.35 8.96 -4.51
N ALA A 168 4.36 7.62 -4.62
CA ALA A 168 4.35 6.94 -5.91
C ALA A 168 3.10 7.30 -6.74
N ALA A 169 1.99 7.64 -6.08
CA ALA A 169 0.74 8.04 -6.72
C ALA A 169 0.78 9.47 -7.33
N LEU A 170 1.77 10.30 -6.99
CA LEU A 170 1.93 11.64 -7.56
C LEU A 170 2.21 11.58 -9.06
N ALA A 171 3.10 10.69 -9.50
CA ALA A 171 3.46 10.56 -10.90
C ALA A 171 2.25 10.29 -11.81
N PRO A 172 1.41 9.25 -11.59
CA PRO A 172 0.20 9.05 -12.38
C PRO A 172 -0.86 10.13 -12.19
N ALA A 173 -1.02 10.72 -11.00
CA ALA A 173 -1.97 11.81 -10.79
C ALA A 173 -1.60 13.05 -11.62
N CYS A 174 -0.34 13.49 -11.55
CA CYS A 174 0.19 14.60 -12.35
C CYS A 174 0.12 14.31 -13.85
N ALA A 175 0.52 13.11 -14.27
CA ALA A 175 0.52 12.73 -15.68
C ALA A 175 -0.90 12.69 -16.27
N TYR A 176 -1.87 12.19 -15.49
CA TYR A 176 -3.30 12.26 -15.84
C TYR A 176 -3.78 13.70 -15.99
N LEU A 177 -3.52 14.58 -15.02
CA LEU A 177 -3.97 15.97 -15.05
C LEU A 177 -3.33 16.78 -16.16
N TRP A 178 -2.03 16.61 -16.38
CA TRP A 178 -1.36 17.25 -17.49
C TRP A 178 -2.07 16.90 -18.78
N ALA A 179 -2.26 15.61 -19.05
CA ALA A 179 -2.91 15.13 -20.26
C ALA A 179 -4.38 15.55 -20.39
N ARG A 180 -5.11 15.72 -19.29
CA ARG A 180 -6.56 15.98 -19.30
C ARG A 180 -6.93 17.46 -19.22
N THR A 181 -6.17 18.23 -18.45
CA THR A 181 -6.50 19.60 -18.01
C THR A 181 -5.35 20.59 -18.25
N GLY A 182 -4.17 20.11 -18.67
CA GLY A 182 -3.00 20.94 -18.96
C GLY A 182 -2.00 21.01 -17.80
N ARG A 183 -0.82 21.57 -18.11
CA ARG A 183 0.35 21.60 -17.21
C ARG A 183 0.07 22.28 -15.88
N ARG A 184 -0.72 23.36 -15.88
CA ARG A 184 -1.00 24.17 -14.68
C ARG A 184 -1.63 23.35 -13.56
N ALA A 185 -2.64 22.53 -13.86
CA ALA A 185 -3.31 21.71 -12.86
C ALA A 185 -2.39 20.64 -12.26
N ALA A 186 -1.50 20.06 -13.07
CA ALA A 186 -0.49 19.11 -12.60
C ALA A 186 0.53 19.78 -11.66
N ILE A 187 0.97 20.99 -12.00
CA ILE A 187 1.86 21.79 -11.13
C ILE A 187 1.16 22.13 -9.82
N GLU A 188 -0.11 22.57 -9.85
CA GLU A 188 -0.84 22.89 -8.61
C GLU A 188 -0.97 21.68 -7.67
N LEU A 189 -1.26 20.49 -8.21
CA LEU A 189 -1.28 19.25 -7.42
C LEU A 189 0.12 18.95 -6.84
N ALA A 190 1.16 18.99 -7.67
CA ALA A 190 2.53 18.69 -7.27
C ALA A 190 3.03 19.68 -6.20
N SER A 191 2.77 20.97 -6.36
CA SER A 191 3.14 22.00 -5.40
C SER A 191 2.44 21.84 -4.05
N CYS A 192 1.16 21.45 -4.04
CA CYS A 192 0.46 21.14 -2.79
C CYS A 192 1.06 19.92 -2.07
N ALA A 193 1.42 18.87 -2.81
CA ALA A 193 2.09 17.72 -2.22
C ALA A 193 3.49 18.08 -1.69
N ALA A 194 4.28 18.82 -2.48
CA ALA A 194 5.60 19.28 -2.10
C ALA A 194 5.57 20.18 -0.87
N LEU A 195 4.61 21.11 -0.78
CA LEU A 195 4.43 21.96 0.39
C LEU A 195 4.27 21.14 1.68
N VAL A 196 3.41 20.11 1.65
CA VAL A 196 3.18 19.26 2.82
C VAL A 196 4.42 18.46 3.14
N VAL A 197 4.99 17.75 2.16
CA VAL A 197 6.14 16.85 2.37
C VAL A 197 7.37 17.63 2.83
N LEU A 198 7.73 18.70 2.13
CA LEU A 198 8.89 19.53 2.47
C LEU A 198 8.66 20.30 3.76
N GLY A 199 7.43 20.77 4.03
CA GLY A 199 7.09 21.39 5.31
C GLY A 199 7.26 20.43 6.48
N GLY A 200 6.71 19.21 6.38
CA GLY A 200 6.85 18.19 7.42
C GLY A 200 8.30 17.72 7.61
N ALA A 201 9.02 17.46 6.51
CA ALA A 201 10.43 17.11 6.56
C ALA A 201 11.30 18.26 7.10
N GLY A 202 10.97 19.51 6.76
CA GLY A 202 11.63 20.71 7.26
C GLY A 202 11.44 20.87 8.77
N VAL A 203 10.22 20.66 9.29
CA VAL A 203 9.98 20.65 10.75
C VAL A 203 10.81 19.55 11.43
N ALA A 204 10.83 18.33 10.87
CA ALA A 204 11.64 17.25 11.44
C ALA A 204 13.15 17.58 11.41
N ALA A 205 13.64 18.16 10.31
CA ALA A 205 15.03 18.58 10.19
C ALA A 205 15.38 19.74 11.13
N LEU A 206 14.46 20.66 11.43
CA LEU A 206 14.66 21.72 12.41
C LEU A 206 14.70 21.16 13.85
N LEU A 207 13.91 20.12 14.15
CA LEU A 207 13.89 19.48 15.46
C LEU A 207 15.10 18.56 15.69
N SER A 208 15.53 17.84 14.64
CA SER A 208 16.69 16.95 14.65
C SER A 208 17.26 16.78 13.23
N PRO A 209 18.25 17.61 12.83
CA PRO A 209 18.90 17.46 11.52
C PRO A 209 19.55 16.08 11.32
N PRO A 210 20.31 15.53 12.28
CA PRO A 210 20.90 14.20 12.15
C PRO A 210 19.84 13.10 12.03
N GLY A 211 18.75 13.23 12.77
CA GLY A 211 17.68 12.25 12.75
C GLY A 211 16.87 12.27 11.45
N ALA A 212 16.64 13.45 10.86
CA ALA A 212 16.02 13.56 9.54
C ALA A 212 16.87 12.91 8.44
N LEU A 213 18.19 13.10 8.48
CA LEU A 213 19.12 12.42 7.57
C LEU A 213 19.14 10.90 7.82
N HIS A 214 19.12 10.49 9.09
CA HIS A 214 19.12 9.08 9.47
C HIS A 214 17.93 8.32 8.87
N VAL A 215 16.72 8.87 8.84
CA VAL A 215 15.55 8.22 8.21
C VAL A 215 15.81 7.92 6.73
N LEU A 216 16.43 8.85 6.00
CA LEU A 216 16.75 8.64 4.59
C LEU A 216 17.78 7.53 4.41
N LEU A 217 18.87 7.59 5.18
CA LEU A 217 19.93 6.58 5.15
C LEU A 217 19.41 5.20 5.56
N TYR A 218 18.57 5.12 6.59
CA TYR A 218 17.94 3.89 7.07
C TYR A 218 17.23 3.12 5.95
N HIS A 219 16.47 3.81 5.08
CA HIS A 219 15.77 3.15 3.97
C HIS A 219 16.69 2.87 2.77
N LEU A 220 17.73 3.68 2.56
CA LEU A 220 18.72 3.47 1.49
C LEU A 220 19.62 2.27 1.77
N GLU A 221 20.12 2.14 3.01
CA GLU A 221 21.05 1.11 3.46
C GLU A 221 20.36 -0.22 3.79
N ARG A 222 19.02 -0.21 3.95
CA ARG A 222 18.24 -1.42 4.20
C ARG A 222 18.52 -2.51 3.15
N PRO A 223 18.86 -3.74 3.55
CA PRO A 223 19.09 -4.84 2.62
C PRO A 223 17.80 -5.24 1.89
N LEU A 224 17.92 -6.17 0.94
CA LEU A 224 16.75 -6.83 0.34
C LEU A 224 15.96 -7.51 1.46
N GLU A 225 14.68 -7.14 1.62
CA GLU A 225 13.80 -7.79 2.60
C GLU A 225 13.49 -9.21 2.11
N ILE A 226 13.54 -10.18 3.03
CA ILE A 226 13.55 -11.62 2.70
C ILE A 226 12.37 -12.08 1.85
N GLU A 227 11.26 -11.36 1.95
CA GLU A 227 10.00 -11.60 1.26
C GLU A 227 9.88 -10.94 -0.12
N SER A 228 10.89 -10.18 -0.57
CA SER A 228 10.91 -9.55 -1.89
C SER A 228 11.40 -10.52 -2.98
N VAL A 229 10.90 -10.35 -4.20
CA VAL A 229 11.28 -11.21 -5.35
C VAL A 229 12.80 -11.25 -5.58
N TRP A 230 13.47 -10.14 -5.26
CA TRP A 230 14.91 -9.98 -5.33
C TRP A 230 15.66 -10.79 -4.27
N ALA A 231 15.14 -10.79 -3.04
CA ALA A 231 15.68 -11.62 -1.98
C ALA A 231 15.46 -13.10 -2.26
N LEU A 232 14.30 -13.47 -2.81
CA LEU A 232 14.00 -14.86 -3.17
C LEU A 232 14.93 -15.39 -4.26
N ALA A 233 15.39 -14.54 -5.19
CA ALA A 233 16.42 -14.93 -6.15
C ALA A 233 17.74 -15.34 -5.47
N LEU A 234 18.16 -14.62 -4.43
CA LEU A 234 19.33 -14.99 -3.62
C LEU A 234 19.07 -16.22 -2.76
N ALA A 235 17.88 -16.34 -2.17
CA ALA A 235 17.48 -17.50 -1.37
C ALA A 235 17.49 -18.79 -2.21
N ILE A 236 17.01 -18.73 -3.45
CA ILE A 236 17.10 -19.85 -4.39
C ILE A 236 18.57 -20.11 -4.76
N GLY A 237 19.36 -19.07 -4.97
CA GLY A 237 20.79 -19.18 -5.22
C GLY A 237 21.57 -19.89 -4.10
N SER A 238 21.23 -19.66 -2.83
CA SER A 238 21.90 -20.38 -1.72
C SER A 238 21.52 -21.85 -1.64
N LEU A 239 20.30 -22.23 -2.05
CA LEU A 239 19.93 -23.65 -2.19
C LEU A 239 20.77 -24.38 -3.25
N LEU A 240 21.42 -23.64 -4.14
CA LEU A 240 22.32 -24.13 -5.19
C LEU A 240 23.80 -24.00 -4.82
N GLY A 241 24.13 -23.70 -3.56
CA GLY A 241 25.51 -23.55 -3.08
C GLY A 241 26.05 -22.12 -3.10
N GLY A 242 25.21 -21.11 -3.34
CA GLY A 242 25.57 -19.70 -3.21
C GLY A 242 25.79 -19.25 -1.76
N ASP A 243 26.37 -18.05 -1.58
CA ASP A 243 26.82 -17.50 -0.30
C ASP A 243 25.75 -16.67 0.45
N ALA A 244 24.48 -16.78 0.07
CA ALA A 244 23.43 -15.93 0.62
C ALA A 244 23.15 -16.26 2.09
N ARG A 245 23.08 -15.23 2.93
CA ARG A 245 22.85 -15.31 4.37
C ARG A 245 21.70 -14.40 4.79
N VAL A 246 20.86 -14.93 5.67
CA VAL A 246 19.79 -14.16 6.32
C VAL A 246 20.40 -13.26 7.40
N VAL A 247 19.98 -12.00 7.41
CA VAL A 247 20.47 -10.99 8.35
C VAL A 247 19.29 -10.26 8.98
N PHE A 248 19.40 -9.94 10.27
CA PHE A 248 18.44 -9.04 10.92
C PHE A 248 19.06 -7.64 11.02
N SER A 249 18.43 -6.67 10.37
CA SER A 249 18.85 -5.26 10.41
C SER A 249 17.67 -4.36 10.09
N HIS A 250 17.73 -3.08 10.51
CA HIS A 250 16.66 -2.12 10.20
C HIS A 250 15.26 -2.64 10.61
N ALA A 251 15.19 -3.24 11.81
CA ALA A 251 13.98 -3.86 12.36
C ALA A 251 13.28 -4.84 11.39
N SER A 252 14.06 -5.51 10.53
CA SER A 252 13.53 -6.41 9.50
C SER A 252 14.48 -7.57 9.21
N VAL A 253 13.92 -8.66 8.69
CA VAL A 253 14.70 -9.80 8.20
C VAL A 253 15.01 -9.56 6.72
N GLY A 254 16.29 -9.47 6.41
CA GLY A 254 16.79 -9.32 5.04
C GLY A 254 17.70 -10.46 4.64
N ILE A 255 18.16 -10.43 3.40
CA ILE A 255 19.14 -11.35 2.86
C ILE A 255 20.29 -10.58 2.20
N GLN A 256 21.51 -11.08 2.38
CA GLN A 256 22.72 -10.56 1.76
C GLN A 256 23.50 -11.71 1.10
N GLY A 257 24.36 -11.38 0.14
CA GLY A 257 25.20 -12.35 -0.57
C GLY A 257 25.81 -11.71 -1.81
N SER A 258 26.58 -12.49 -2.55
CA SER A 258 27.09 -12.10 -3.86
C SER A 258 25.94 -11.71 -4.78
N GLY A 259 26.01 -10.53 -5.39
CA GLY A 259 24.96 -9.99 -6.27
C GLY A 259 23.83 -9.23 -5.58
N ALA A 260 23.76 -9.17 -4.24
CA ALA A 260 22.69 -8.44 -3.53
C ALA A 260 22.62 -6.96 -3.91
N GLY A 261 23.77 -6.29 -4.06
CA GLY A 261 23.82 -4.90 -4.51
C GLY A 261 23.29 -4.69 -5.94
N LEU A 262 23.59 -5.63 -6.85
CA LEU A 262 23.09 -5.60 -8.23
C LEU A 262 21.56 -5.76 -8.26
N LEU A 263 21.02 -6.71 -7.50
CA LEU A 263 19.58 -6.95 -7.41
C LEU A 263 18.86 -5.76 -6.74
N ALA A 264 19.45 -5.15 -5.72
CA ALA A 264 18.92 -3.93 -5.10
C ALA A 264 18.89 -2.76 -6.11
N GLY A 265 19.93 -2.59 -6.92
CA GLY A 265 19.95 -1.60 -8.00
C GLY A 265 18.91 -1.88 -9.09
N ALA A 266 18.79 -3.14 -9.52
CA ALA A 266 17.79 -3.58 -10.48
C ALA A 266 16.36 -3.34 -9.96
N SER A 267 16.09 -3.67 -8.69
CA SER A 267 14.80 -3.43 -8.06
C SER A 267 14.37 -1.96 -8.12
N SER A 268 15.30 -1.04 -7.86
CA SER A 268 15.05 0.39 -7.87
C SER A 268 14.72 0.87 -9.28
N THR A 269 15.52 0.45 -10.26
CA THR A 269 15.28 0.77 -11.68
C THR A 269 13.95 0.24 -12.18
N ILE A 270 13.64 -1.04 -11.93
CA ILE A 270 12.38 -1.65 -12.39
C ILE A 270 11.18 -1.02 -11.69
N THR A 271 11.28 -0.72 -10.39
CA THR A 271 10.23 -0.02 -9.65
C THR A 271 9.94 1.35 -10.27
N LEU A 272 10.98 2.13 -10.60
CA LEU A 272 10.81 3.42 -11.26
C LEU A 272 10.18 3.28 -12.65
N LEU A 273 10.60 2.29 -13.43
CA LEU A 273 9.99 1.99 -14.73
C LEU A 273 8.52 1.59 -14.60
N ALA A 274 8.16 0.80 -13.58
CA ALA A 274 6.79 0.41 -13.30
C ALA A 274 5.91 1.62 -12.89
N VAL A 275 6.42 2.52 -12.05
CA VAL A 275 5.74 3.78 -11.72
C VAL A 275 5.59 4.67 -12.97
N ALA A 276 6.62 4.77 -13.81
CA ALA A 276 6.57 5.51 -15.06
C ALA A 276 5.56 4.92 -16.06
N ALA A 277 5.48 3.59 -16.17
CA ALA A 277 4.48 2.90 -16.98
C ALA A 277 3.05 3.17 -16.48
N THR A 278 2.87 3.22 -15.16
CA THR A 278 1.60 3.59 -14.52
C THR A 278 1.23 5.04 -14.84
N ALA A 279 2.21 5.96 -14.81
CA ALA A 279 2.01 7.36 -15.18
C ALA A 279 1.69 7.54 -16.67
N ALA A 280 2.36 6.81 -17.57
CA ALA A 280 2.05 6.81 -18.99
C ALA A 280 0.63 6.27 -19.27
N ALA A 281 0.20 5.26 -18.53
CA ALA A 281 -1.16 4.74 -18.60
C ALA A 281 -2.20 5.78 -18.12
N ALA A 282 -1.92 6.46 -17.01
CA ALA A 282 -2.75 7.54 -16.48
C ALA A 282 -2.85 8.73 -17.45
N ALA A 283 -1.73 9.18 -18.03
CA ALA A 283 -1.71 10.23 -19.05
C ALA A 283 -2.56 9.86 -20.26
N SER A 284 -2.44 8.62 -20.74
CA SER A 284 -3.26 8.18 -21.85
C SER A 284 -4.75 8.07 -21.50
N ALA A 285 -5.10 7.73 -20.26
CA ALA A 285 -6.49 7.77 -19.81
C ALA A 285 -7.02 9.21 -19.81
N GLY A 286 -6.21 10.17 -19.38
CA GLY A 286 -6.48 11.60 -19.43
C GLY A 286 -6.76 12.09 -20.85
N ARG A 287 -5.87 11.79 -21.81
CA ARG A 287 -6.05 12.16 -23.24
C ARG A 287 -7.33 11.60 -23.85
N ARG A 288 -7.77 10.43 -23.40
CA ARG A 288 -8.96 9.72 -23.92
C ARG A 288 -10.25 10.05 -23.16
N GLY A 289 -10.22 10.97 -22.20
CA GLY A 289 -11.37 11.30 -21.36
C GLY A 289 -11.86 10.15 -20.47
N ARG A 290 -11.02 9.12 -20.21
CA ARG A 290 -11.37 7.94 -19.40
C ARG A 290 -11.19 8.23 -17.91
N ASN A 291 -11.96 9.19 -17.40
CA ASN A 291 -11.77 9.71 -16.05
C ASN A 291 -11.86 8.63 -14.96
N ARG A 292 -12.73 7.62 -15.10
CA ARG A 292 -12.91 6.59 -14.06
C ARG A 292 -11.73 5.61 -13.94
N ASP A 293 -10.90 5.49 -14.97
CA ASP A 293 -9.73 4.62 -14.97
C ASP A 293 -8.53 5.27 -14.27
N SER A 294 -8.52 6.61 -14.11
CA SER A 294 -7.39 7.31 -13.47
C SER A 294 -7.21 6.93 -12.00
N ALA A 295 -8.30 6.70 -11.27
CA ALA A 295 -8.22 6.22 -9.89
C ALA A 295 -7.52 4.86 -9.78
N ILE A 296 -7.65 3.97 -10.78
CA ILE A 296 -6.92 2.69 -10.78
C ILE A 296 -5.41 2.97 -10.89
N PHE A 297 -4.97 3.88 -11.76
CA PHE A 297 -3.54 4.15 -11.93
C PHE A 297 -2.93 4.86 -10.71
N VAL A 298 -3.66 5.78 -10.08
CA VAL A 298 -3.24 6.42 -8.82
C VAL A 298 -3.07 5.38 -7.73
N LEU A 299 -4.02 4.45 -7.59
CA LEU A 299 -3.98 3.40 -6.57
C LEU A 299 -3.03 2.24 -6.92
N ALA A 300 -2.64 2.08 -8.19
CA ALA A 300 -1.72 1.03 -8.65
C ALA A 300 -0.25 1.39 -8.50
N ALA A 301 0.10 2.67 -8.44
CA ALA A 301 1.50 3.05 -8.27
C ALA A 301 2.13 2.55 -6.95
N PRO A 302 1.44 2.56 -5.80
CA PRO A 302 1.94 1.89 -4.60
C PRO A 302 2.23 0.40 -4.80
N LEU A 303 1.43 -0.32 -5.61
CA LEU A 303 1.68 -1.74 -5.89
C LEU A 303 2.95 -1.98 -6.70
N ALA A 304 3.43 -1.00 -7.48
CA ALA A 304 4.72 -1.11 -8.14
C ALA A 304 5.87 -1.20 -7.11
N LEU A 305 5.76 -0.45 -6.00
CA LEU A 305 6.73 -0.53 -4.90
C LEU A 305 6.70 -1.90 -4.23
N VAL A 306 5.49 -2.48 -4.06
CA VAL A 306 5.34 -3.80 -3.44
C VAL A 306 5.87 -4.90 -4.37
N ALA A 307 5.48 -4.91 -5.64
CA ALA A 307 5.81 -6.00 -6.55
C ALA A 307 7.27 -5.99 -7.02
N PHE A 308 7.92 -4.83 -7.09
CA PHE A 308 9.25 -4.68 -7.68
C PHE A 308 10.29 -4.03 -6.76
N GLY A 309 9.90 -3.55 -5.58
CA GLY A 309 10.83 -2.93 -4.64
C GLY A 309 11.74 -3.95 -3.96
N LYS A 310 12.89 -3.49 -3.46
CA LYS A 310 13.78 -4.29 -2.60
C LYS A 310 13.17 -4.62 -1.23
N VAL A 311 12.10 -3.92 -0.84
CA VAL A 311 11.45 -4.03 0.46
C VAL A 311 10.03 -4.52 0.23
N LEU A 312 9.69 -5.65 0.83
CA LEU A 312 8.36 -6.22 0.78
C LEU A 312 8.08 -6.86 2.13
N SER A 313 7.10 -6.30 2.81
CA SER A 313 6.66 -6.76 4.12
C SER A 313 5.16 -7.12 4.06
N PRO A 314 4.65 -8.07 4.86
CA PRO A 314 3.28 -8.59 4.75
C PRO A 314 2.21 -7.49 4.82
N GLN A 315 2.45 -6.46 5.62
CA GLN A 315 1.57 -5.30 5.78
C GLN A 315 1.42 -4.45 4.53
N PHE A 316 2.34 -4.52 3.56
CA PHE A 316 2.21 -3.76 2.31
C PHE A 316 1.05 -4.26 1.44
N LEU A 317 0.56 -5.47 1.68
CA LEU A 317 -0.57 -6.06 0.97
C LEU A 317 -1.86 -5.26 1.17
N VAL A 318 -2.00 -4.53 2.29
CA VAL A 318 -3.15 -3.64 2.54
C VAL A 318 -3.20 -2.46 1.55
N TRP A 319 -2.07 -2.09 0.94
CA TRP A 319 -2.01 -1.02 -0.06
C TRP A 319 -2.81 -1.39 -1.32
N GLY A 320 -2.96 -2.69 -1.60
CA GLY A 320 -3.74 -3.22 -2.73
C GLY A 320 -5.24 -3.31 -2.48
N TRP A 321 -5.70 -3.19 -1.24
CA TRP A 321 -7.12 -3.38 -0.89
C TRP A 321 -8.09 -2.46 -1.65
N PRO A 322 -7.82 -1.15 -1.80
CA PRO A 322 -8.67 -0.29 -2.62
C PRO A 322 -8.82 -0.79 -4.05
N LEU A 323 -7.76 -1.35 -4.64
CA LEU A 323 -7.78 -1.86 -6.00
C LEU A 323 -8.53 -3.18 -6.14
N ILE A 324 -8.39 -4.10 -5.18
CA ILE A 324 -9.15 -5.35 -5.18
C ILE A 324 -10.65 -5.03 -5.13
N ALA A 325 -11.05 -4.15 -4.21
CA ALA A 325 -12.43 -3.71 -4.07
C ALA A 325 -12.96 -2.99 -5.33
N LEU A 326 -12.16 -2.11 -5.94
CA LEU A 326 -12.52 -1.45 -7.19
C LEU A 326 -12.62 -2.42 -8.37
N CYS A 327 -11.73 -3.40 -8.48
CA CYS A 327 -11.78 -4.42 -9.53
C CYS A 327 -13.05 -5.25 -9.40
N TRP A 328 -13.35 -5.73 -8.18
CA TRP A 328 -14.56 -6.49 -7.90
C TRP A 328 -15.82 -5.70 -8.22
N ALA A 329 -15.94 -4.47 -7.70
CA ALA A 329 -17.07 -3.58 -7.95
C ALA A 329 -17.26 -3.21 -9.44
N ARG A 330 -16.20 -3.29 -10.25
CA ARG A 330 -16.24 -3.01 -11.70
C ARG A 330 -16.40 -4.28 -12.55
N GLY A 331 -16.63 -5.44 -11.94
CA GLY A 331 -16.79 -6.72 -12.64
C GLY A 331 -15.47 -7.29 -13.19
N ARG A 332 -14.32 -6.77 -12.77
CA ARG A 332 -13.00 -7.31 -13.10
C ARG A 332 -12.62 -8.41 -12.11
N TYR A 333 -13.47 -9.43 -12.02
CA TYR A 333 -13.38 -10.47 -11.00
C TYR A 333 -12.05 -11.22 -11.05
N ALA A 334 -11.54 -11.57 -12.24
CA ALA A 334 -10.24 -12.22 -12.37
C ALA A 334 -9.11 -11.42 -11.71
N LEU A 335 -9.02 -10.11 -11.96
CA LEU A 335 -8.01 -9.25 -11.33
C LEU A 335 -8.22 -9.14 -9.81
N ALA A 336 -9.48 -9.04 -9.37
CA ALA A 336 -9.78 -9.00 -7.93
C ALA A 336 -9.40 -10.31 -7.23
N LEU A 337 -9.62 -11.46 -7.88
CA LEU A 337 -9.25 -12.77 -7.38
C LEU A 337 -7.74 -12.98 -7.35
N ILE A 338 -7.00 -12.51 -8.36
CA ILE A 338 -5.52 -12.51 -8.34
C ILE A 338 -5.02 -11.67 -7.17
N GLY A 339 -5.54 -10.45 -7.00
CA GLY A 339 -5.15 -9.59 -5.88
C GLY A 339 -5.52 -10.20 -4.52
N ALA A 340 -6.67 -10.86 -4.40
CA ALA A 340 -7.11 -11.59 -3.21
C ALA A 340 -6.24 -12.83 -2.91
N ALA A 341 -5.80 -13.55 -3.96
CA ALA A 341 -4.90 -14.69 -3.82
C ALA A 341 -3.55 -14.26 -3.23
N ALA A 342 -3.02 -13.09 -3.61
CA ALA A 342 -1.81 -12.56 -2.98
C ALA A 342 -1.98 -12.33 -1.46
N GLN A 343 -3.17 -11.85 -1.02
CA GLN A 343 -3.47 -11.69 0.41
C GLN A 343 -3.47 -13.04 1.14
N LEU A 344 -4.16 -14.03 0.56
CA LEU A 344 -4.27 -15.36 1.15
C LEU A 344 -2.91 -16.06 1.23
N LEU A 345 -2.09 -15.97 0.19
CA LEU A 345 -0.73 -16.51 0.20
C LEU A 345 0.11 -15.86 1.30
N THR A 346 -0.02 -14.54 1.50
CA THR A 346 0.60 -13.84 2.62
C THR A 346 0.07 -14.30 3.98
N LEU A 347 -1.23 -14.57 4.14
CA LEU A 347 -1.78 -15.11 5.39
C LEU A 347 -1.29 -16.52 5.71
N VAL A 348 -1.06 -17.35 4.68
CA VAL A 348 -0.49 -18.69 4.85
C VAL A 348 0.98 -18.60 5.25
N GLU A 349 1.73 -17.71 4.61
CA GLU A 349 3.15 -17.51 4.90
C GLU A 349 3.38 -16.79 6.25
N PHE A 350 2.80 -15.61 6.45
CA PHE A 350 2.95 -14.81 7.66
C PHE A 350 1.66 -14.80 8.49
N PRO A 351 1.74 -15.02 9.83
CA PRO A 351 2.96 -15.13 10.64
C PRO A 351 3.49 -16.56 10.83
N HIS A 352 2.79 -17.58 10.31
CA HIS A 352 2.94 -18.97 10.74
C HIS A 352 4.17 -19.69 10.15
N HIS A 353 4.64 -19.28 8.99
CA HIS A 353 5.78 -19.87 8.28
C HIS A 353 6.97 -18.91 8.12
N PHE A 354 6.87 -17.68 8.63
CA PHE A 354 7.94 -16.68 8.54
C PHE A 354 9.28 -17.16 9.12
N ALA A 355 9.26 -17.89 10.24
CA ALA A 355 10.47 -18.46 10.83
C ALA A 355 11.14 -19.51 9.91
N ARG A 356 10.33 -20.28 9.14
CA ARG A 356 10.83 -21.23 8.15
C ARG A 356 11.38 -20.50 6.92
N LEU A 357 10.76 -19.40 6.50
CA LEU A 357 11.32 -18.53 5.47
C LEU A 357 12.69 -17.97 5.89
N ALA A 358 12.80 -17.49 7.13
CA ALA A 358 14.07 -17.01 7.71
C ALA A 358 15.13 -18.12 7.84
N ALA A 359 14.71 -19.39 7.92
CA ALA A 359 15.58 -20.56 7.85
C ALA A 359 15.84 -21.05 6.42
N LEU A 360 15.42 -20.30 5.40
CA LEU A 360 15.55 -20.62 3.98
C LEU A 360 14.91 -21.96 3.57
N ASP A 361 13.77 -22.30 4.19
CA ASP A 361 12.99 -23.49 3.84
C ASP A 361 12.51 -23.42 2.38
N PRO A 362 12.86 -24.39 1.51
CA PRO A 362 12.53 -24.34 0.09
C PRO A 362 11.03 -24.26 -0.21
N LEU A 363 10.18 -24.88 0.61
CA LEU A 363 8.73 -24.88 0.39
C LEU A 363 8.14 -23.49 0.68
N VAL A 364 8.67 -22.82 1.70
CA VAL A 364 8.22 -21.47 2.07
C VAL A 364 8.76 -20.44 1.08
N ILE A 365 10.01 -20.61 0.59
CA ILE A 365 10.54 -19.80 -0.52
C ILE A 365 9.63 -19.90 -1.76
N LEU A 366 9.19 -21.11 -2.12
CA LEU A 366 8.29 -21.32 -3.26
C LEU A 366 6.91 -20.66 -3.03
N LEU A 367 6.35 -20.78 -1.82
CA LEU A 367 5.11 -20.12 -1.44
C LEU A 367 5.21 -18.59 -1.59
N THR A 368 6.29 -18.00 -1.05
CA THR A 368 6.53 -16.55 -1.12
C THR A 368 6.76 -16.10 -2.57
N LEU A 369 7.48 -16.90 -3.37
CA LEU A 369 7.67 -16.62 -4.80
C LEU A 369 6.35 -16.63 -5.56
N LEU A 370 5.47 -17.60 -5.29
CA LEU A 370 4.13 -17.64 -5.89
C LEU A 370 3.33 -16.38 -5.53
N ARG A 371 3.45 -15.89 -4.30
CA ARG A 371 2.83 -14.65 -3.84
C ARG A 371 3.37 -13.43 -4.58
N ASP A 372 4.68 -13.33 -4.78
CA ASP A 372 5.32 -12.27 -5.56
C ASP A 372 4.91 -12.27 -7.03
N LEU A 373 4.92 -13.43 -7.67
CA LEU A 373 4.47 -13.57 -9.06
C LEU A 373 2.99 -13.21 -9.20
N THR A 374 2.17 -13.52 -8.19
CA THR A 374 0.76 -13.11 -8.13
C THR A 374 0.62 -11.59 -8.03
N LEU A 375 1.47 -10.90 -7.27
CA LEU A 375 1.49 -9.43 -7.20
C LEU A 375 1.92 -8.80 -8.53
N VAL A 376 2.95 -9.36 -9.17
CA VAL A 376 3.40 -8.93 -10.51
C VAL A 376 2.28 -9.13 -11.54
N ALA A 377 1.57 -10.26 -11.50
CA ALA A 377 0.44 -10.54 -12.37
C ALA A 377 -0.72 -9.57 -12.10
N PHE A 378 -1.03 -9.26 -10.84
CA PHE A 378 -2.06 -8.30 -10.48
C PHE A 378 -1.73 -6.90 -11.03
N PHE A 379 -0.51 -6.41 -10.76
CA PHE A 379 -0.04 -5.12 -11.26
C PHE A 379 -0.06 -5.06 -12.80
N SER A 380 0.49 -6.08 -13.46
CA SER A 380 0.55 -6.15 -14.92
C SER A 380 -0.85 -6.21 -15.54
N GLY A 381 -1.77 -6.97 -14.93
CA GLY A 381 -3.16 -7.04 -15.33
C GLY A 381 -3.92 -5.72 -15.22
N LEU A 382 -3.64 -4.91 -14.19
CA LEU A 382 -4.19 -3.56 -14.05
C LEU A 382 -3.77 -2.63 -15.20
N LEU A 383 -2.52 -2.76 -15.67
CA LEU A 383 -2.01 -2.00 -16.82
C LEU A 383 -2.46 -2.58 -18.17
N TYR A 384 -2.58 -3.91 -18.29
CA TYR A 384 -2.87 -4.62 -19.53
C TYR A 384 -4.36 -4.64 -19.91
N ALA A 385 -5.29 -4.75 -18.94
CA ALA A 385 -6.75 -4.77 -19.16
C ALA A 385 -7.33 -3.49 -19.84
N ARG A 386 -6.44 -2.60 -20.27
CA ARG A 386 -6.63 -1.44 -21.12
C ARG A 386 -6.56 -1.75 -22.62
N ARG A 387 -5.87 -2.82 -23.05
CA ARG A 387 -5.61 -3.14 -24.46
C ARG A 387 -6.76 -3.87 -25.14
N GLU A 388 -7.49 -4.76 -24.48
CA GLU A 388 -8.52 -5.58 -25.14
C GLU A 388 -9.77 -4.82 -25.58
N ARG A 389 -10.11 -3.68 -24.93
CA ARG A 389 -11.17 -2.79 -25.41
C ARG A 389 -10.80 -1.99 -26.67
N LEU A 390 -9.57 -2.13 -27.19
CA LEU A 390 -9.19 -1.59 -28.50
C LEU A 390 -9.39 -2.62 -29.62
N ALA A 391 -9.41 -3.92 -29.30
CA ALA A 391 -9.61 -4.99 -30.28
C ALA A 391 -11.09 -5.37 -30.47
N ALA A 392 -11.95 -5.14 -29.47
CA ALA A 392 -13.37 -5.45 -29.53
C ALA A 392 -14.24 -4.42 -30.30
N THR A 393 -13.63 -3.44 -30.95
CA THR A 393 -14.29 -2.54 -31.92
C THR A 393 -13.77 -2.82 -33.33
N VAL A 394 -13.97 -4.04 -33.81
CA VAL A 394 -14.07 -4.30 -35.24
C VAL A 394 -15.53 -4.07 -35.63
N PRO A 395 -15.84 -3.20 -36.60
CA PRO A 395 -17.21 -2.95 -37.05
C PRO A 395 -17.91 -4.24 -37.46
N SER A 396 -19.19 -4.32 -37.09
CA SER A 396 -20.15 -5.34 -37.47
C SER A 396 -20.03 -5.78 -38.94
N LEU A 397 -20.20 -7.08 -39.18
CA LEU A 397 -20.39 -7.78 -40.46
C LEU A 397 -21.59 -7.28 -41.31
N ARG A 398 -22.06 -6.03 -41.13
CA ARG A 398 -23.14 -5.40 -41.91
C ARG A 398 -22.64 -4.55 -43.09
N ALA A 399 -21.33 -4.53 -43.36
CA ALA A 399 -20.74 -3.80 -44.48
C ALA A 399 -20.47 -4.67 -45.74
N LEU A 400 -20.82 -5.96 -45.72
CA LEU A 400 -20.66 -6.88 -46.87
C LEU A 400 -22.00 -7.22 -47.57
N ALA A 401 -23.07 -6.47 -47.28
CA ALA A 401 -24.39 -6.66 -47.89
C ALA A 401 -24.90 -5.37 -48.55
N ARG A 402 -24.04 -4.66 -49.28
CA ARG A 402 -24.43 -3.62 -50.22
C ARG A 402 -23.63 -3.72 -51.50
#